data_AF-A0A506RIM5-F1
#
_entry.id   AF-A0A506RIM5-F1
#
_cell.length_a   1.000
_cell.length_b   1.000
_cell.length_c   1.000
_cell.angle_alpha   90.00
_cell.angle_beta   90.00
_cell.angle_gamma   90.00
#
_symmetry.space_group_name_H-M   'P 1'
#
loop_
_entity.id
_entity.type
_entity.pdbx_description
1 polymer ?
#
loop_
_entity_poly.entity_id
_entity_poly.type
_entity_poly.pdbx_seq_one_letter_code
_entity_poly.pdbx_strand_id
1 'polypeptide(L)'
;MQVPSIIDVEASGFGAHSYPIEVGVVREDGGKFCQLVKPYESWTHWEPEAQALHGLSREHLLKHGHDGREVCLALNEFLQGRTVYSDGWVVDHPWLIKLFSAAGVPMSFEIRALEYVLSEYQMDHWQSVKTHVTATYKNARHRASVDAHIIQQTYYQTRQVALNRNLSAVYHGK
;
A
#
# COMPACT_ATOMS: atom_id res chain seq x y z
N MET A 1 -4.77 8.24 19.00
CA MET A 1 -3.81 7.15 18.71
C MET A 1 -3.22 7.43 17.35
N GLN A 2 -1.90 7.44 17.22
CA GLN A 2 -1.24 7.70 15.93
C GLN A 2 -1.19 6.41 15.11
N VAL A 3 -1.54 6.49 13.83
CA VAL A 3 -1.42 5.38 12.85
C VAL A 3 -0.31 5.72 11.86
N PRO A 4 0.38 4.75 11.26
CA PRO A 4 1.38 5.02 10.23
C PRO A 4 0.72 5.43 8.91
N SER A 5 1.44 6.21 8.10
CA SER A 5 1.14 6.35 6.67
C SER A 5 1.42 5.02 5.96
N ILE A 6 0.47 4.54 5.17
CA ILE A 6 0.55 3.27 4.44
C ILE A 6 0.57 3.53 2.94
N ILE A 7 1.43 2.82 2.22
CA ILE A 7 1.46 2.73 0.76
C ILE A 7 1.22 1.29 0.32
N ASP A 8 0.55 1.14 -0.81
CA ASP A 8 0.31 -0.14 -1.49
C ASP A 8 0.42 0.09 -3.01
N VAL A 9 0.79 -0.95 -3.76
CA VAL A 9 1.02 -0.89 -5.20
C VAL A 9 0.40 -2.11 -5.88
N GLU A 10 -0.48 -1.87 -6.85
CA GLU A 10 -0.93 -2.93 -7.75
C GLU A 10 0.03 -3.05 -8.94
N ALA A 11 0.23 -4.26 -9.44
CA ALA A 11 1.18 -4.53 -10.52
C ALA A 11 0.56 -5.28 -11.71
N SER A 12 1.26 -5.24 -12.83
CA SER A 12 0.91 -5.98 -14.05
C SER A 12 1.02 -7.51 -13.92
N GLY A 13 1.40 -8.02 -12.76
CA GLY A 13 1.77 -9.42 -12.50
C GLY A 13 2.55 -9.59 -11.20
N PHE A 14 2.79 -10.84 -10.81
CA PHE A 14 3.43 -11.18 -9.52
C PHE A 14 4.93 -11.51 -9.63
N GLY A 15 5.45 -11.68 -10.86
CA GLY A 15 6.86 -12.00 -11.11
C GLY A 15 7.79 -10.78 -11.18
N ALA A 16 9.12 -11.02 -11.17
CA ALA A 16 10.15 -9.96 -11.19
C ALA A 16 10.10 -9.02 -12.41
N HIS A 17 9.46 -9.46 -13.50
CA HIS A 17 9.29 -8.66 -14.72
C HIS A 17 8.08 -7.71 -14.66
N SER A 18 7.20 -7.84 -13.66
CA SER A 18 6.02 -6.98 -13.52
C SER A 18 6.36 -5.54 -13.18
N TYR A 19 5.43 -4.63 -13.43
CA TYR A 19 5.59 -3.19 -13.19
C TYR A 19 4.33 -2.62 -12.53
N PRO A 20 4.46 -1.49 -11.81
CA PRO A 20 3.32 -0.88 -11.12
C PRO A 20 2.29 -0.32 -12.10
N ILE A 21 1.02 -0.55 -11.78
CA ILE A 21 -0.14 -0.07 -12.56
C ILE A 21 -1.05 0.86 -11.75
N GLU A 22 -0.93 0.83 -10.42
CA GLU A 22 -1.63 1.74 -9.52
C GLU A 22 -0.78 1.97 -8.26
N VAL A 23 -0.77 3.20 -7.74
CA VAL A 23 -0.16 3.52 -6.45
C VAL A 23 -1.21 4.14 -5.54
N GLY A 24 -1.32 3.62 -4.32
CA GLY A 24 -2.28 4.07 -3.33
C GLY A 24 -1.61 4.37 -2.00
N VAL A 25 -2.03 5.47 -1.36
CA VAL A 25 -1.52 5.87 -0.06
C VAL A 25 -2.65 6.35 0.83
N VAL A 26 -2.60 6.00 2.12
CA VAL A 26 -3.31 6.72 3.18
C VAL A 26 -2.28 7.27 4.17
N ARG A 27 -2.31 8.57 4.41
CA ARG A 27 -1.43 9.25 5.36
C ARG A 27 -1.92 9.12 6.80
N GLU A 28 -1.03 9.36 7.76
CA GLU A 28 -1.38 9.36 9.19
C GLU A 28 -2.44 10.40 9.58
N ASP A 29 -2.56 11.47 8.80
CA ASP A 29 -3.57 12.54 8.97
C ASP A 29 -4.87 12.29 8.19
N GLY A 30 -4.99 11.12 7.56
CA GLY A 30 -6.16 10.73 6.78
C GLY A 30 -6.16 11.20 5.33
N GLY A 31 -5.14 11.93 4.89
CA GLY A 31 -4.97 12.25 3.46
C GLY A 31 -4.88 10.98 2.62
N LYS A 32 -5.49 10.99 1.43
CA LYS A 32 -5.48 9.83 0.51
C LYS A 32 -4.91 10.22 -0.85
N PHE A 33 -4.13 9.31 -1.41
CA PHE A 33 -3.60 9.41 -2.77
C PHE A 33 -3.92 8.11 -3.51
N CYS A 34 -4.31 8.23 -4.77
CA CYS A 34 -4.63 7.11 -5.63
C CYS A 34 -4.41 7.52 -7.08
N GLN A 35 -3.49 6.86 -7.77
CA GLN A 35 -3.22 7.15 -9.18
C GLN A 35 -2.99 5.86 -9.96
N LEU A 36 -3.67 5.75 -11.11
CA LEU A 36 -3.37 4.75 -12.11
C LEU A 36 -2.14 5.19 -12.91
N VAL A 37 -1.24 4.25 -13.17
CA VAL A 37 -0.02 4.48 -13.94
C VAL A 37 -0.25 3.99 -15.36
N LYS A 38 -0.07 4.89 -16.34
CA LYS A 38 -0.02 4.51 -17.75
C LYS A 38 1.26 3.70 -18.01
N PRO A 39 1.17 2.47 -18.53
CA PRO A 39 2.37 1.67 -18.82
C PRO A 39 3.26 2.40 -19.84
N TYR A 40 4.57 2.46 -19.55
CA TYR A 40 5.55 2.91 -20.53
C TYR A 40 5.56 1.97 -21.74
N GLU A 41 5.94 2.47 -22.92
CA GLU A 41 5.96 1.66 -24.15
C GLU A 41 6.83 0.40 -24.02
N SER A 42 7.94 0.49 -23.29
CA SER A 42 8.85 -0.63 -23.01
C SER A 42 8.31 -1.64 -21.99
N TRP A 43 7.21 -1.33 -21.30
CA TRP A 43 6.59 -2.20 -20.31
C TRP A 43 5.55 -3.11 -20.98
N THR A 44 5.99 -4.34 -21.27
CA THR A 44 5.24 -5.32 -22.06
C THR A 44 4.70 -6.51 -21.26
N HIS A 45 5.28 -6.81 -20.09
CA HIS A 45 4.81 -7.87 -19.21
C HIS A 45 3.34 -7.67 -18.81
N TRP A 46 2.54 -8.73 -18.80
CA TRP A 46 1.14 -8.67 -18.37
C TRP A 46 0.63 -10.07 -18.02
N GLU A 47 0.13 -10.24 -16.80
CA GLU A 47 -0.48 -11.49 -16.33
C GLU A 47 -2.01 -11.34 -16.28
N PRO A 48 -2.78 -12.20 -17.00
CA PRO A 48 -4.24 -12.19 -16.93
C PRO A 48 -4.80 -12.39 -15.52
N GLU A 49 -4.10 -13.15 -14.68
CA GLU A 49 -4.48 -13.41 -13.29
C GLU A 49 -4.43 -12.13 -12.44
N ALA A 50 -3.37 -11.33 -12.59
CA ALA A 50 -3.27 -10.02 -11.93
C ALA A 50 -4.35 -9.06 -12.44
N GLN A 51 -4.60 -9.03 -13.76
CA GLN A 51 -5.71 -8.25 -14.30
C GLN A 51 -7.06 -8.66 -13.70
N ALA A 52 -7.32 -9.96 -13.53
CA ALA A 52 -8.56 -10.44 -12.92
C ALA A 52 -8.68 -10.03 -11.45
N LEU A 53 -7.57 -10.07 -10.71
CA LEU A 53 -7.50 -9.68 -9.30
C LEU A 53 -7.74 -8.17 -9.08
N HIS A 54 -7.01 -7.33 -9.82
CA HIS A 54 -7.07 -5.87 -9.68
C HIS A 54 -8.24 -5.25 -10.48
N GLY A 55 -8.73 -5.97 -11.49
CA GLY A 55 -9.80 -5.52 -12.39
C GLY A 55 -9.44 -4.32 -13.24
N LEU A 56 -8.15 -4.13 -13.52
CA LEU A 56 -7.60 -3.07 -14.38
C LEU A 56 -7.00 -3.71 -15.64
N SER A 57 -7.61 -3.47 -16.80
CA SER A 57 -7.04 -3.92 -18.07
C SER A 57 -5.93 -3.00 -18.55
N ARG A 58 -4.99 -3.54 -19.34
CA ARG A 58 -3.94 -2.72 -19.96
C ARG A 58 -4.50 -1.60 -20.83
N GLU A 59 -5.58 -1.87 -21.57
CA GLU A 59 -6.28 -0.85 -22.36
C GLU A 59 -6.87 0.26 -21.49
N HIS A 60 -7.46 -0.10 -20.34
CA HIS A 60 -7.97 0.88 -19.38
C HIS A 60 -6.86 1.81 -18.89
N LEU A 61 -5.68 1.26 -18.55
CA LEU A 61 -4.53 2.04 -18.12
C LEU A 61 -3.95 2.91 -19.24
N LEU A 62 -3.93 2.42 -20.48
CA LEU A 62 -3.47 3.23 -21.63
C LEU A 62 -4.37 4.45 -21.89
N LYS A 63 -5.67 4.30 -21.61
CA LYS A 63 -6.69 5.35 -21.84
C LYS A 63 -6.85 6.29 -20.64
N HIS A 64 -6.72 5.78 -19.42
CA HIS A 64 -7.09 6.49 -18.19
C HIS A 64 -5.96 6.62 -17.17
N GLY A 65 -4.84 5.93 -17.37
CA GLY A 65 -3.66 6.07 -16.54
C GLY A 65 -2.95 7.41 -16.77
N HIS A 66 -2.30 7.89 -15.73
CA HIS A 66 -1.49 9.10 -15.75
C HIS A 66 -0.07 8.80 -16.22
N ASP A 67 0.59 9.81 -16.77
CA ASP A 67 2.01 9.70 -17.10
C ASP A 67 2.82 9.39 -15.84
N GLY A 68 3.77 8.46 -15.92
CA GLY A 68 4.51 8.01 -14.75
C GLY A 68 5.32 9.13 -14.09
N ARG A 69 5.76 10.14 -14.85
CA ARG A 69 6.43 11.32 -14.29
C ARG A 69 5.47 12.17 -13.47
N GLU A 70 4.25 12.38 -13.95
CA GLU A 70 3.21 13.10 -13.21
C GLU A 70 2.86 12.39 -11.91
N VAL A 71 2.71 11.06 -11.94
CA VAL A 71 2.45 10.25 -10.75
C VAL A 71 3.58 10.38 -9.72
N CYS A 72 4.85 10.26 -10.15
CA CYS A 72 6.01 10.39 -9.27
C CYS A 72 6.11 11.77 -8.61
N LEU A 73 5.91 12.85 -9.39
CA LEU A 73 5.96 14.21 -8.86
C LEU A 73 4.83 14.46 -7.85
N ALA A 74 3.61 14.06 -8.18
CA ALA A 74 2.46 14.21 -7.30
C ALA A 74 2.61 13.37 -6.02
N LEU A 75 3.18 12.15 -6.11
CA LEU A 75 3.43 11.31 -4.95
C LEU A 75 4.50 11.92 -4.02
N ASN A 76 5.59 12.44 -4.59
CA ASN A 76 6.61 13.16 -3.83
C ASN A 76 6.03 14.39 -3.12
N GLU A 77 5.22 15.19 -3.82
CA GLU A 77 4.54 16.36 -3.25
C GLU A 77 3.54 15.95 -2.15
N PHE A 78 2.82 14.84 -2.35
CA PHE A 78 1.87 14.34 -1.37
C PHE A 78 2.55 13.84 -0.09
N LEU A 79 3.73 13.23 -0.21
CA LEU A 79 4.45 12.64 0.92
C LEU A 79 5.43 13.61 1.60
N GLN A 80 6.01 14.58 0.89
CA GLN A 80 6.91 15.62 1.42
C GLN A 80 8.01 15.09 2.37
N GLY A 81 8.70 14.00 2.01
CA GLY A 81 9.78 13.45 2.83
C GLY A 81 9.34 12.54 3.99
N ARG A 82 8.05 12.23 4.12
CA ARG A 82 7.56 11.29 5.14
C ARG A 82 8.04 9.86 4.88
N THR A 83 8.13 9.07 5.96
CA THR A 83 8.24 7.62 5.86
C THR A 83 6.86 7.00 5.70
N VAL A 84 6.69 6.15 4.70
CA VAL A 84 5.49 5.32 4.48
C VAL A 84 5.82 3.85 4.69
N TYR A 85 4.81 3.07 5.07
CA TYR A 85 4.96 1.66 5.36
C TYR A 85 4.14 0.80 4.41
N SER A 86 4.65 -0.38 4.07
CA SER A 86 3.94 -1.39 3.27
C SER A 86 4.04 -2.74 3.97
N ASP A 87 2.96 -3.52 3.96
CA ASP A 87 2.98 -4.93 4.41
C ASP A 87 3.37 -5.91 3.30
N GLY A 88 3.66 -5.40 2.10
CA GLY A 88 4.25 -6.07 0.95
C GLY A 88 5.57 -5.43 0.50
N TRP A 89 6.36 -4.86 1.42
CA TRP A 89 7.53 -4.03 1.09
C TRP A 89 8.50 -4.67 0.09
N VAL A 90 8.70 -5.99 0.17
CA VAL A 90 9.59 -6.76 -0.70
C VAL A 90 9.21 -6.72 -2.18
N VAL A 91 7.94 -6.40 -2.51
CA VAL A 91 7.45 -6.21 -3.88
C VAL A 91 7.17 -4.74 -4.19
N ASP A 92 6.54 -4.00 -3.27
CA ASP A 92 6.17 -2.61 -3.49
C ASP A 92 7.37 -1.70 -3.70
N HIS A 93 8.42 -1.89 -2.90
CA HIS A 93 9.61 -1.05 -2.98
C HIS A 93 10.34 -1.22 -4.33
N PRO A 94 10.61 -2.44 -4.83
CA PRO A 94 11.11 -2.64 -6.20
C PRO A 94 10.23 -2.02 -7.28
N TRP A 95 8.90 -2.08 -7.16
CA TRP A 95 7.99 -1.49 -8.14
C TRP A 95 8.07 0.04 -8.13
N LEU A 96 8.12 0.68 -6.95
CA LEU A 96 8.33 2.12 -6.85
C LEU A 96 9.70 2.53 -7.44
N ILE A 97 10.79 1.81 -7.13
CA ILE A 97 12.10 2.06 -7.75
C ILE A 97 11.99 2.01 -9.28
N LYS A 98 11.31 0.98 -9.82
CA LYS A 98 11.12 0.84 -11.28
C LYS A 98 10.34 2.02 -11.87
N LEU A 99 9.28 2.48 -11.21
CA LEU A 99 8.50 3.64 -11.65
C LEU A 99 9.28 4.94 -11.62
N PHE A 100 9.93 5.25 -10.49
CA PHE A 100 10.71 6.48 -10.33
C PHE A 100 11.93 6.53 -11.27
N SER A 101 12.58 5.38 -11.48
CA SER A 101 13.66 5.23 -12.45
C SER A 101 13.18 5.51 -13.89
N ALA A 102 12.07 4.88 -14.31
CA ALA A 102 11.49 5.10 -15.64
C ALA A 102 11.00 6.56 -15.85
N ALA A 103 10.50 7.20 -14.78
CA ALA A 103 10.04 8.59 -14.79
C ALA A 103 11.17 9.62 -14.85
N GLY A 104 12.42 9.22 -14.55
CA GLY A 104 13.53 10.14 -14.35
C GLY A 104 13.24 11.15 -13.24
N VAL A 105 12.61 10.68 -12.15
CA VAL A 105 12.27 11.48 -10.96
C VAL A 105 12.95 10.84 -9.75
N PRO A 106 13.68 11.60 -8.91
CA PRO A 106 14.19 11.07 -7.66
C PRO A 106 13.04 10.86 -6.67
N MET A 107 12.99 9.71 -6.00
CA MET A 107 12.04 9.46 -4.91
C MET A 107 12.46 10.29 -3.68
N SER A 108 11.57 11.15 -3.19
CA SER A 108 11.87 12.09 -2.10
C SER A 108 11.16 11.72 -0.79
N PHE A 109 10.86 10.44 -0.60
CA PHE A 109 10.24 9.87 0.60
C PHE A 109 10.87 8.50 0.88
N GLU A 110 10.66 7.96 2.08
CA GLU A 110 11.18 6.64 2.47
C GLU A 110 10.04 5.62 2.52
N ILE A 111 10.27 4.42 1.99
CA ILE A 111 9.36 3.28 2.17
C ILE A 111 10.01 2.22 3.05
N ARG A 112 9.31 1.76 4.09
CA ARG A 112 9.78 0.74 5.04
C ARG A 112 8.80 -0.41 5.17
N ALA A 113 9.31 -1.56 5.58
CA ALA A 113 8.48 -2.71 5.93
C ALA A 113 7.63 -2.38 7.16
N LEU A 114 6.34 -2.73 7.13
CA LEU A 114 5.40 -2.40 8.20
C LEU A 114 5.79 -3.01 9.54
N GLU A 115 6.48 -4.16 9.52
CA GLU A 115 6.97 -4.90 10.67
C GLU A 115 7.86 -4.04 11.59
N TYR A 116 8.51 -2.99 11.07
CA TYR A 116 9.30 -2.06 11.88
C TYR A 116 8.46 -1.26 12.90
N VAL A 117 7.13 -1.19 12.73
CA VAL A 117 6.23 -0.42 13.62
C VAL A 117 5.13 -1.27 14.26
N LEU A 118 5.15 -2.59 14.05
CA LEU A 118 4.26 -3.54 14.72
C LEU A 118 4.88 -4.01 16.05
N SER A 119 4.05 -4.24 17.06
CA SER A 119 4.44 -5.01 18.23
C SER A 119 4.28 -6.51 17.98
N GLU A 120 4.91 -7.37 18.79
CA GLU A 120 4.73 -8.83 18.74
C GLU A 120 3.25 -9.23 18.74
N TYR A 121 2.45 -8.62 19.62
CA TYR A 121 1.00 -8.85 19.66
C TYR A 121 0.31 -8.53 18.33
N GLN A 122 0.66 -7.39 17.72
CA GLN A 122 0.08 -7.01 16.43
C GLN A 122 0.49 -7.98 15.34
N MET A 123 1.74 -8.45 15.32
CA MET A 123 2.24 -9.44 14.37
C MET A 123 1.47 -10.76 14.49
N ASP A 124 1.33 -11.30 15.70
CA ASP A 124 0.64 -12.58 15.96
C ASP A 124 -0.83 -12.57 15.54
N HIS A 125 -1.48 -11.39 15.59
CA HIS A 125 -2.91 -11.25 15.30
C HIS A 125 -3.17 -10.60 13.94
N TRP A 126 -2.13 -10.21 13.20
CA TRP A 126 -2.24 -9.39 11.98
C TRP A 126 -3.18 -10.03 10.96
N GLN A 127 -2.90 -11.29 10.60
CA GLN A 127 -3.64 -11.97 9.53
C GLN A 127 -5.13 -12.16 9.87
N SER A 128 -5.42 -12.50 11.12
CA SER A 128 -6.80 -12.68 11.59
C SER A 128 -7.58 -11.37 11.54
N VAL A 129 -6.98 -10.28 12.04
CA VAL A 129 -7.62 -8.96 12.00
C VAL A 129 -7.72 -8.43 10.57
N LYS A 130 -6.66 -8.56 9.74
CA LYS A 130 -6.70 -8.14 8.32
C LYS A 130 -7.85 -8.83 7.59
N THR A 131 -8.01 -10.14 7.77
CA THR A 131 -9.12 -10.91 7.19
C THR A 131 -10.48 -10.35 7.61
N HIS A 132 -10.66 -10.03 8.90
CA HIS A 132 -11.90 -9.43 9.39
C HIS A 132 -12.15 -8.03 8.81
N VAL A 133 -11.12 -7.18 8.80
CA VAL A 133 -11.19 -5.83 8.22
C VAL A 133 -11.55 -5.92 6.75
N THR A 134 -10.84 -6.71 5.95
CA THR A 134 -11.12 -6.91 4.51
C THR A 134 -12.56 -7.36 4.27
N ALA A 135 -13.11 -8.27 5.09
CA ALA A 135 -14.49 -8.73 4.93
C ALA A 135 -15.54 -7.60 5.10
N THR A 136 -15.22 -6.51 5.80
CA THR A 136 -16.09 -5.33 5.90
C THR A 136 -16.12 -4.51 4.60
N TYR A 137 -15.08 -4.61 3.76
CA TYR A 137 -14.98 -4.00 2.44
C TYR A 137 -15.50 -4.99 1.38
N LYS A 138 -16.81 -5.28 1.39
CA LYS A 138 -17.46 -6.23 0.46
C LYS A 138 -17.14 -5.89 -1.00
N ASN A 139 -16.83 -6.92 -1.80
CA ASN A 139 -16.71 -6.88 -3.28
C ASN A 139 -15.69 -5.88 -3.86
N ALA A 140 -14.74 -5.40 -3.07
CA ALA A 140 -13.67 -4.56 -3.60
C ALA A 140 -12.68 -5.44 -4.39
N ARG A 141 -12.48 -5.12 -5.67
CA ARG A 141 -11.24 -5.47 -6.37
C ARG A 141 -10.07 -4.89 -5.59
N HIS A 142 -8.90 -5.53 -5.68
CA HIS A 142 -7.68 -4.97 -5.13
C HIS A 142 -7.40 -3.63 -5.82
N ARG A 143 -7.50 -2.57 -5.04
CA ARG A 143 -7.26 -1.20 -5.46
C ARG A 143 -6.30 -0.63 -4.43
N ALA A 144 -5.16 -0.13 -4.88
CA ALA A 144 -4.07 0.22 -3.96
C ALA A 144 -4.51 1.15 -2.81
N SER A 145 -5.36 2.14 -3.11
CA SER A 145 -5.85 3.06 -2.07
C SER A 145 -6.80 2.43 -1.05
N VAL A 146 -7.55 1.40 -1.45
CA VAL A 146 -8.42 0.61 -0.56
C VAL A 146 -7.55 -0.32 0.27
N ASP A 147 -6.57 -0.97 -0.35
CA ASP A 147 -5.68 -1.92 0.32
C ASP A 147 -4.79 -1.20 1.35
N ALA A 148 -4.23 -0.04 1.01
CA ALA A 148 -3.53 0.84 1.95
C ALA A 148 -4.41 1.23 3.15
N HIS A 149 -5.70 1.51 2.91
CA HIS A 149 -6.64 1.82 3.98
C HIS A 149 -6.96 0.60 4.86
N ILE A 150 -7.15 -0.58 4.26
CA ILE A 150 -7.36 -1.85 4.98
C ILE A 150 -6.16 -2.14 5.89
N ILE A 151 -4.93 -1.97 5.39
CA ILE A 151 -3.70 -2.15 6.16
C ILE A 151 -3.66 -1.17 7.35
N GLN A 152 -3.95 0.12 7.13
CA GLN A 152 -3.98 1.11 8.22
C GLN A 152 -5.05 0.80 9.27
N GLN A 153 -6.23 0.34 8.85
CA GLN A 153 -7.30 -0.09 9.76
C GLN A 153 -6.92 -1.35 10.54
N THR A 154 -6.22 -2.28 9.91
CA THR A 154 -5.67 -3.49 10.57
C THR A 154 -4.67 -3.09 11.65
N TYR A 155 -3.78 -2.16 11.34
CA TYR A 155 -2.85 -1.58 12.32
C TYR A 155 -3.61 -0.97 13.50
N TYR A 156 -4.58 -0.11 13.22
CA TYR A 156 -5.35 0.56 14.25
C TYR A 156 -6.08 -0.44 15.17
N GLN A 157 -6.79 -1.41 14.61
CA GLN A 157 -7.56 -2.38 15.39
C GLN A 157 -6.67 -3.29 16.25
N THR A 158 -5.59 -3.83 15.68
CA THR A 158 -4.64 -4.65 16.45
C THR A 158 -3.98 -3.85 17.57
N ARG A 159 -3.65 -2.58 17.33
CA ARG A 159 -3.05 -1.70 18.34
C ARG A 159 -3.99 -1.36 19.50
N GLN A 160 -5.27 -1.10 19.19
CA GLN A 160 -6.29 -0.83 20.21
C GLN A 160 -6.44 -2.01 21.17
N VAL A 161 -6.50 -3.24 20.63
CA VAL A 161 -6.60 -4.45 21.45
C VAL A 161 -5.34 -4.64 22.29
N ALA A 162 -4.14 -4.44 21.73
CA ALA A 162 -2.88 -4.53 22.46
C ALA A 162 -2.84 -3.59 23.67
N LEU A 163 -3.26 -2.33 23.49
CA LEU A 163 -3.26 -1.32 24.56
C LEU A 163 -4.29 -1.62 25.65
N ASN A 164 -5.49 -2.06 25.27
CA ASN A 164 -6.52 -2.45 26.23
C ASN A 164 -6.10 -3.65 27.09
N ARG A 165 -5.36 -4.61 26.52
CA ARG A 165 -4.80 -5.75 27.27
C ARG A 165 -3.76 -5.31 28.29
N ASN A 166 -2.86 -4.41 27.91
CA ASN A 166 -1.85 -3.88 28.81
C ASN A 166 -2.46 -3.11 29.99
N LEU A 167 -3.51 -2.32 29.74
CA LEU A 167 -4.27 -1.66 30.80
C LEU A 167 -4.89 -2.68 31.75
N SER A 168 -5.61 -3.67 31.24
CA SER A 168 -6.24 -4.72 32.07
C SER A 168 -5.23 -5.52 32.89
N ALA A 169 -4.05 -5.83 32.35
CA ALA A 169 -2.98 -6.52 33.06
C ALA A 169 -2.40 -5.69 34.22
N VAL A 170 -2.29 -4.36 34.05
CA VAL A 170 -1.85 -3.44 35.11
C VAL A 170 -2.90 -3.33 36.22
N TYR A 171 -4.20 -3.31 35.89
CA TYR A 171 -5.26 -3.19 36.90
C TYR A 171 -5.58 -4.49 37.66
N HIS A 172 -5.27 -5.66 37.09
CA HIS A 172 -5.49 -6.97 37.73
C HIS A 172 -4.23 -7.59 38.33
N GLY A 173 -3.10 -6.89 38.30
CA GLY A 173 -1.90 -7.23 39.07
C GLY A 173 -2.05 -6.83 40.55
N LYS A 174 -2.85 -7.60 41.30
CA LYS A 174 -2.78 -7.74 42.75
C LYS A 174 -2.65 -9.21 43.10
#